data_AF-K7KFQ1-F1
#
_entry.id   AF-K7KFQ1-F1
#
_cell.length_a   1.000
_cell.length_b   1.000
_cell.length_c   1.000
_cell.angle_alpha   90.00
_cell.angle_beta   90.00
_cell.angle_gamma   90.00
#
_symmetry.space_group_name_H-M   'P 1'
#
loop_
_entity.id
_entity.type
_entity.pdbx_description
1 polymer ?
#
loop_
_entity_poly.entity_id
_entity_poly.type
_entity_poly.pdbx_seq_one_letter_code
_entity_poly.pdbx_strand_id
1 'polypeptide(L)'
;MPLVGKDWSQSGVARLFSAIKENGYQLLFLSARAIVQAYLTRNFLLNLKQDDKTLPNGPVVISPDGLFPSLYREVIRRAPHEFKIPCLEDIKRLFPSDYNPFYAGFCNRDTDELSYRKIGIPKAKIFIINPKGEVAISHRIDAKSYTSLHTLVKDMFPPTSLVEQVDFNSWNYWRMPFSDVD
;
A
#
# COMPACT_ATOMS: atom_id res chain seq x y z
N MET A 1 -19.24 17.35 7.07
CA MET A 1 -17.77 17.55 7.11
C MET A 1 -17.21 17.03 5.79
N PRO A 2 -16.57 17.84 4.93
CA PRO A 2 -16.14 17.34 3.63
C PRO A 2 -15.12 16.22 3.88
N LEU A 3 -15.38 15.05 3.31
CA LEU A 3 -14.52 13.87 3.37
C LEU A 3 -13.22 14.20 2.61
N VAL A 4 -12.28 14.84 3.31
CA VAL A 4 -10.87 14.88 2.88
C VAL A 4 -10.44 13.40 2.82
N GLY A 5 -10.28 12.87 1.61
CA GLY A 5 -10.18 11.43 1.36
C GLY A 5 -11.20 10.85 0.37
N LYS A 6 -11.97 11.70 -0.35
CA LYS A 6 -12.84 11.33 -1.49
C LYS A 6 -12.13 10.60 -2.64
N ASP A 7 -10.85 10.28 -2.51
CA ASP A 7 -10.00 9.92 -3.63
C ASP A 7 -10.13 8.45 -4.05
N TRP A 8 -10.54 7.54 -3.15
CA TRP A 8 -10.63 6.12 -3.52
C TRP A 8 -11.85 5.78 -4.39
N SER A 9 -12.82 6.69 -4.55
CA SER A 9 -13.99 6.46 -5.41
C SER A 9 -13.72 6.72 -6.90
N GLN A 10 -12.47 7.01 -7.28
CA GLN A 10 -12.08 7.28 -8.67
C GLN A 10 -12.23 6.04 -9.55
N SER A 11 -12.78 6.20 -10.75
CA SER A 11 -13.08 5.07 -11.64
C SER A 11 -11.84 4.19 -11.92
N GLY A 12 -12.03 2.86 -11.91
CA GLY A 12 -10.97 1.87 -12.18
C GLY A 12 -10.15 1.43 -10.98
N VAL A 13 -10.28 2.08 -9.81
CA VAL A 13 -9.59 1.71 -8.56
C VAL A 13 -9.84 0.24 -8.18
N ALA A 14 -11.11 -0.18 -8.06
CA ALA A 14 -11.46 -1.54 -7.67
C ALA A 14 -10.92 -2.58 -8.67
N ARG A 15 -10.94 -2.24 -9.97
CA ARG A 15 -10.44 -3.10 -11.04
C ARG A 15 -8.92 -3.25 -10.98
N LEU A 16 -8.18 -2.15 -10.81
CA LEU A 16 -6.73 -2.17 -10.65
C LEU A 16 -6.30 -3.05 -9.48
N PHE A 17 -6.87 -2.79 -8.31
CA PHE A 17 -6.52 -3.50 -7.09
C PHE A 17 -6.93 -4.97 -7.11
N SER A 18 -8.05 -5.30 -7.74
CA SER A 18 -8.43 -6.70 -7.99
C SER A 18 -7.38 -7.42 -8.85
N ALA A 19 -6.92 -6.81 -9.94
CA ALA A 19 -5.90 -7.41 -10.80
C ALA A 19 -4.55 -7.58 -10.07
N ILE A 20 -4.16 -6.61 -9.22
CA ILE A 20 -2.97 -6.74 -8.36
C ILE A 20 -3.13 -7.92 -7.39
N LYS A 21 -4.32 -8.10 -6.79
CA LYS A 21 -4.61 -9.24 -5.92
C LYS A 21 -4.56 -10.57 -6.67
N GLU A 22 -5.10 -10.62 -7.90
CA GLU A 22 -5.08 -11.80 -8.76
C GLU A 22 -3.64 -12.26 -9.08
N ASN A 23 -2.66 -11.34 -9.08
CA ASN A 23 -1.23 -11.67 -9.20
C ASN A 23 -0.58 -12.10 -7.85
N GLY A 24 -1.36 -12.26 -6.79
CA GLY A 24 -0.94 -12.80 -5.49
C GLY A 24 -0.42 -11.76 -4.49
N TYR A 25 -0.56 -10.47 -4.78
CA TYR A 25 -0.24 -9.41 -3.82
C TYR A 25 -1.37 -9.21 -2.80
N GLN A 26 -1.00 -8.81 -1.59
CA GLN A 26 -1.94 -8.45 -0.52
C GLN A 26 -2.03 -6.93 -0.37
N LEU A 27 -3.22 -6.44 -0.06
CA LEU A 27 -3.46 -5.02 0.16
C LEU A 27 -3.44 -4.69 1.66
N LEU A 28 -2.80 -3.59 2.02
CA LEU A 28 -2.86 -3.00 3.35
C LEU A 28 -3.34 -1.56 3.22
N PHE A 29 -4.43 -1.22 3.92
CA PHE A 29 -4.99 0.12 3.89
C PHE A 29 -4.53 0.90 5.12
N LEU A 30 -3.76 1.98 4.92
CA LEU A 30 -3.24 2.83 5.99
C LEU A 30 -3.92 4.19 6.01
N SER A 31 -4.52 4.56 7.14
CA SER A 31 -5.20 5.84 7.32
C SER A 31 -4.78 6.50 8.63
N ALA A 32 -4.46 7.81 8.58
CA ALA A 32 -4.07 8.59 9.75
C ALA A 32 -5.27 9.08 10.58
N ARG A 33 -6.50 8.72 10.18
CA ARG A 33 -7.75 9.07 10.88
C ARG A 33 -7.80 8.48 12.28
N ALA A 34 -8.57 9.11 13.16
CA ALA A 34 -8.77 8.65 14.54
C ALA A 34 -9.34 7.23 14.63
N ILE A 35 -9.06 6.53 15.72
CA ILE A 35 -9.66 5.22 16.04
C ILE A 35 -11.20 5.28 16.07
N VAL A 36 -11.76 6.41 16.52
CA VAL A 36 -13.21 6.67 16.55
C VAL A 36 -13.83 6.65 15.15
N GLN A 37 -13.03 6.90 14.10
CA GLN A 37 -13.46 6.87 12.70
C GLN A 37 -13.13 5.53 12.00
N ALA A 38 -12.59 4.53 12.72
CA ALA A 38 -12.20 3.25 12.14
C ALA A 38 -13.38 2.54 11.47
N TYR A 39 -14.54 2.54 12.12
CA TYR A 39 -15.77 1.93 11.56
C TYR A 39 -16.15 2.59 10.23
N LEU A 40 -16.17 3.93 10.17
CA LEU A 40 -16.50 4.67 8.94
C LEU A 40 -15.50 4.40 7.81
N THR A 41 -14.22 4.34 8.14
CA THR A 41 -13.15 4.08 7.16
C THR A 41 -13.26 2.65 6.61
N ARG A 42 -13.46 1.66 7.48
CA ARG A 42 -13.66 0.27 7.09
C ARG A 42 -14.92 0.10 6.24
N ASN A 43 -16.03 0.67 6.68
CA ASN A 43 -17.29 0.58 5.96
C ASN A 43 -17.21 1.24 4.58
N PHE A 44 -16.49 2.37 4.46
CA PHE A 44 -16.24 3.01 3.17
C PHE A 44 -15.45 2.08 2.23
N LEU A 45 -14.37 1.47 2.70
CA LEU A 45 -13.56 0.56 1.88
C LEU A 45 -14.34 -0.69 1.46
N LEU A 46 -15.12 -1.29 2.36
CA LEU A 46 -15.92 -2.49 2.08
C LEU A 46 -17.05 -2.25 1.08
N ASN A 47 -17.70 -1.09 1.14
CA ASN A 47 -18.80 -0.74 0.24
C ASN A 47 -18.35 -0.08 -1.05
N LEU A 48 -17.05 0.06 -1.28
CA LEU A 48 -16.54 0.64 -2.52
C LEU A 48 -16.70 -0.36 -3.66
N LYS A 49 -17.71 -0.13 -4.50
CA LYS A 49 -18.06 -0.94 -5.67
C LYS A 49 -17.99 -0.10 -6.95
N GLN A 50 -17.32 -0.63 -7.97
CA GLN A 50 -17.17 -0.03 -9.29
C GLN A 50 -17.30 -1.12 -10.35
N ASP A 51 -18.23 -0.96 -11.30
CA ASP A 51 -18.45 -1.90 -12.40
C ASP A 51 -18.49 -3.37 -11.94
N ASP A 52 -19.29 -3.63 -10.91
CA ASP A 52 -19.43 -4.94 -10.25
C ASP A 52 -18.21 -5.53 -9.55
N LYS A 53 -17.08 -4.81 -9.51
CA LYS A 53 -15.92 -5.15 -8.68
C LYS A 53 -15.92 -4.35 -7.38
N THR A 54 -15.50 -4.99 -6.30
CA THR A 54 -15.23 -4.34 -5.01
C THR A 54 -13.73 -4.27 -4.76
N LEU A 55 -13.31 -3.42 -3.81
CA LEU A 55 -11.93 -3.46 -3.34
C LEU A 55 -11.63 -4.83 -2.70
N PRO A 56 -10.47 -5.43 -3.01
CA PRO A 56 -9.97 -6.57 -2.26
C PRO A 56 -9.95 -6.37 -0.75
N ASN A 57 -10.30 -7.41 -0.01
CA ASN A 57 -10.08 -7.45 1.44
C ASN A 57 -8.59 -7.23 1.77
N GLY A 58 -8.35 -6.50 2.85
CA GLY A 58 -7.04 -6.25 3.42
C GLY A 58 -7.15 -5.64 4.82
N PRO A 59 -6.12 -5.75 5.67
CA PRO A 59 -6.09 -5.08 6.96
C PRO A 59 -6.22 -3.56 6.78
N VAL A 60 -7.00 -2.93 7.67
CA VAL A 60 -7.16 -1.49 7.75
C VAL A 60 -6.47 -1.02 9.02
N VAL A 61 -5.37 -0.29 8.85
CA VAL A 61 -4.55 0.26 9.94
C VAL A 61 -4.91 1.73 10.13
N ILE A 62 -5.26 2.07 11.37
CA ILE A 62 -5.84 3.36 11.78
C ILE A 62 -5.00 3.93 12.91
N SER A 63 -4.95 5.25 13.04
CA SER A 63 -4.29 5.89 14.19
C SER A 63 -4.97 5.46 15.49
N PRO A 64 -4.23 5.00 16.52
CA PRO A 64 -4.81 4.67 17.82
C PRO A 64 -5.33 5.91 18.56
N ASP A 65 -4.87 7.10 18.15
CA ASP A 65 -5.27 8.35 18.78
C ASP A 65 -6.76 8.68 18.64
N GLY A 66 -7.26 9.41 19.65
CA GLY A 66 -8.59 10.01 19.63
C GLY A 66 -8.77 11.06 18.53
N LEU A 67 -9.99 11.59 18.42
CA LEU A 67 -10.38 12.51 17.35
C LEU A 67 -9.53 13.79 17.34
N PHE A 68 -9.36 14.46 18.50
CA PHE A 68 -8.64 15.73 18.54
C PHE A 68 -7.14 15.60 18.24
N PRO A 69 -6.37 14.66 18.85
CA PRO A 69 -4.95 14.53 18.52
C PRO A 69 -4.71 14.14 17.05
N SER A 70 -5.53 13.25 16.49
CA SER A 70 -5.42 12.87 15.07
C SER A 70 -5.76 14.02 14.12
N LEU A 71 -6.84 14.77 14.39
CA LEU A 71 -7.18 15.98 13.62
C LEU A 71 -6.10 17.07 13.75
N TYR A 72 -5.53 17.25 14.94
CA TYR A 72 -4.45 18.21 15.17
C TYR A 72 -3.22 17.85 14.34
N ARG A 73 -2.79 16.59 14.36
CA ARG A 73 -1.66 16.11 13.53
C ARG A 73 -1.93 16.26 12.04
N GLU A 74 -3.14 15.91 11.60
CA GLU A 74 -3.49 15.91 10.17
C GLU A 74 -3.70 17.32 9.60
N VAL A 75 -4.43 18.18 10.32
CA VAL A 75 -4.90 19.47 9.80
C VAL A 75 -4.03 20.63 10.23
N ILE A 76 -3.62 20.66 11.51
CA ILE A 76 -2.88 21.79 12.09
C ILE A 76 -1.38 21.61 11.87
N ARG A 77 -0.81 20.47 12.31
CA ARG A 77 0.62 20.18 12.09
C ARG A 77 0.92 19.73 10.66
N ARG A 78 -0.09 19.27 9.92
CA ARG A 78 0.07 18.68 8.57
C ARG A 78 1.17 17.62 8.51
N ALA A 79 1.29 16.84 9.58
CA ALA A 79 2.34 15.87 9.78
C ALA A 79 1.80 14.43 9.93
N PRO A 80 0.96 13.93 8.99
CA PRO A 80 0.42 12.57 9.10
C PRO A 80 1.50 11.49 9.05
N HIS A 81 2.66 11.81 8.45
CA HIS A 81 3.83 10.94 8.40
C HIS A 81 4.38 10.56 9.78
N GLU A 82 4.16 11.39 10.82
CA GLU A 82 4.53 11.06 12.21
C GLU A 82 3.81 9.83 12.75
N PHE A 83 2.63 9.52 12.21
CA PHE A 83 1.94 8.26 12.49
C PHE A 83 2.31 7.19 11.45
N LYS A 84 2.29 7.52 10.16
CA LYS A 84 2.45 6.53 9.09
C LYS A 84 3.83 5.87 9.07
N ILE A 85 4.90 6.62 9.32
CA ILE A 85 6.27 6.08 9.31
C ILE A 85 6.46 5.06 10.43
N PRO A 86 6.27 5.39 11.73
CA PRO A 86 6.45 4.41 12.80
C PRO A 86 5.54 3.20 12.65
N CYS A 87 4.30 3.42 12.21
CA CYS A 87 3.35 2.34 11.99
C CYS A 87 3.83 1.35 10.91
N LEU A 88 4.33 1.84 9.77
CA LEU A 88 4.88 0.98 8.73
C LEU A 88 6.20 0.31 9.17
N GLU A 89 7.02 0.99 9.95
CA GLU A 89 8.22 0.40 10.55
C GLU A 89 7.88 -0.74 11.51
N ASP A 90 6.88 -0.57 12.37
CA ASP A 90 6.40 -1.61 13.29
C ASP A 90 5.91 -2.84 12.52
N ILE A 91 5.16 -2.64 11.44
CA ILE A 91 4.71 -3.74 10.58
C ILE A 91 5.91 -4.41 9.90
N LYS A 92 6.88 -3.63 9.39
CA LYS A 92 8.11 -4.17 8.78
C LYS A 92 8.90 -5.04 9.76
N ARG A 93 8.97 -4.65 11.04
CA ARG A 93 9.66 -5.41 12.09
C ARG A 93 9.05 -6.78 12.39
N LEU A 94 7.81 -7.04 11.94
CA LEU A 94 7.18 -8.36 12.04
C LEU A 94 7.71 -9.37 11.00
N PHE A 95 8.49 -8.91 10.03
CA PHE A 95 9.08 -9.72 8.96
C PHE A 95 10.60 -9.82 9.14
N PRO A 96 11.26 -10.82 8.51
CA PRO A 96 12.72 -10.92 8.51
C PRO A 96 13.39 -9.61 8.07
N SER A 97 14.51 -9.25 8.71
CA SER A 97 15.16 -7.95 8.51
C SER A 97 15.73 -7.74 7.09
N ASP A 98 16.03 -8.84 6.41
CA ASP A 98 16.51 -8.90 5.03
C ASP A 98 15.37 -8.88 3.99
N TYR A 99 14.12 -8.95 4.44
CA TYR A 99 12.94 -8.94 3.59
C TYR A 99 12.11 -7.66 3.78
N ASN A 100 11.78 -6.99 2.68
CA ASN A 100 10.81 -5.88 2.71
C ASN A 100 9.43 -6.39 2.27
N PRO A 101 8.43 -6.47 3.18
CA PRO A 101 7.08 -6.93 2.83
C PRO A 101 6.32 -5.94 1.94
N PHE A 102 6.79 -4.69 1.84
CA PHE A 102 6.12 -3.65 1.08
C PHE A 102 6.67 -3.55 -0.35
N TYR A 103 5.94 -4.12 -1.31
CA TYR A 103 6.32 -4.09 -2.72
C TYR A 103 6.13 -2.71 -3.37
N ALA A 104 4.98 -2.07 -3.13
CA ALA A 104 4.58 -0.81 -3.74
C ALA A 104 3.71 0.01 -2.79
N GLY A 105 3.61 1.32 -3.03
CA GLY A 105 2.78 2.23 -2.26
C GLY A 105 1.91 3.11 -3.16
N PHE A 106 0.62 3.21 -2.84
CA PHE A 106 -0.30 4.16 -3.48
C PHE A 106 -0.61 5.28 -2.49
N CYS A 107 -0.48 6.53 -2.90
CA CYS A 107 -0.70 7.69 -2.04
C CYS A 107 -1.43 8.83 -2.75
N ASN A 108 -2.10 9.67 -1.96
CA ASN A 108 -2.77 10.88 -2.44
C ASN A 108 -2.09 12.17 -1.92
N ARG A 109 -1.02 12.04 -1.12
CA ARG A 109 -0.28 13.15 -0.51
C ARG A 109 1.22 12.90 -0.60
N ASP A 110 2.00 13.96 -0.81
CA ASP A 110 3.47 13.89 -0.87
C ASP A 110 4.09 13.37 0.44
N THR A 111 3.45 13.64 1.57
CA THR A 111 3.87 13.11 2.89
C THR A 111 3.80 11.59 2.99
N ASP A 112 2.94 10.95 2.20
CA ASP A 112 2.84 9.49 2.13
C ASP A 112 3.97 8.91 1.27
N GLU A 113 4.37 9.60 0.19
CA GLU A 113 5.56 9.21 -0.59
C GLU A 113 6.80 9.20 0.31
N LEU A 114 6.98 10.23 1.15
CA LEU A 114 8.08 10.25 2.13
C LEU A 114 8.03 9.02 3.04
N SER A 115 6.83 8.64 3.49
CA SER A 115 6.62 7.49 4.37
C SER A 115 7.03 6.17 3.69
N TYR A 116 6.63 5.98 2.43
CA TYR A 116 6.97 4.81 1.65
C TYR A 116 8.47 4.71 1.33
N ARG A 117 9.10 5.84 1.02
CA ARG A 117 10.56 5.90 0.82
C ARG A 117 11.32 5.51 2.08
N LYS A 118 10.85 5.97 3.25
CA LYS A 118 11.50 5.70 4.54
C LYS A 118 11.55 4.21 4.87
N ILE A 119 10.50 3.45 4.52
CA ILE A 119 10.44 2.01 4.78
C ILE A 119 11.09 1.14 3.70
N GLY A 120 11.55 1.76 2.59
CA GLY A 120 12.35 1.12 1.55
C GLY A 120 11.59 0.72 0.29
N ILE A 121 10.39 1.27 0.03
CA ILE A 121 9.74 1.11 -1.28
C ILE A 121 10.53 1.94 -2.32
N PRO A 122 10.97 1.33 -3.44
CA PRO A 122 11.62 2.07 -4.52
C PRO A 122 10.70 3.13 -5.13
N LYS A 123 11.22 4.31 -5.49
CA LYS A 123 10.41 5.40 -6.09
C LYS A 123 9.58 4.96 -7.30
N ALA A 124 10.13 4.08 -8.14
CA ALA A 124 9.45 3.54 -9.31
C ALA A 124 8.19 2.69 -8.99
N LYS A 125 8.00 2.33 -7.72
CA LYS A 125 6.85 1.58 -7.19
C LYS A 125 6.00 2.43 -6.22
N ILE A 126 6.20 3.74 -6.22
CA ILE A 126 5.35 4.69 -5.49
C ILE A 126 4.45 5.42 -6.50
N PHE A 127 3.15 5.29 -6.30
CA PHE A 127 2.12 5.81 -7.17
C PHE A 127 1.39 6.95 -6.48
N ILE A 128 1.49 8.15 -7.05
CA ILE A 128 0.82 9.35 -6.57
C ILE A 128 -0.45 9.54 -7.37
N ILE A 129 -1.57 9.55 -6.65
CA ILE A 129 -2.92 9.72 -7.19
C ILE A 129 -3.32 11.16 -6.95
N ASN A 130 -3.64 11.88 -8.02
CA ASN A 130 -4.16 13.23 -7.90
C ASN A 130 -5.70 13.22 -7.70
N PRO A 131 -6.32 14.36 -7.33
CA PRO A 131 -7.76 14.44 -7.13
C PRO A 131 -8.61 14.13 -8.37
N LYS A 132 -8.04 14.22 -9.59
CA LYS A 132 -8.71 13.85 -10.85
C LYS A 132 -8.73 12.34 -11.09
N GLY A 133 -7.98 11.56 -10.32
CA GLY A 133 -7.80 10.12 -10.51
C GLY A 133 -6.76 9.74 -11.56
N GLU A 134 -5.85 10.66 -11.84
CA GLU A 134 -4.65 10.37 -12.60
C GLU A 134 -3.57 9.88 -11.62
N VAL A 135 -2.93 8.79 -11.98
CA VAL A 135 -1.91 8.09 -11.22
C VAL A 135 -0.56 8.31 -11.90
N ALA A 136 0.33 9.05 -11.23
CA ALA A 136 1.70 9.25 -11.67
C ALA A 136 2.64 8.35 -10.86
N ILE A 137 3.69 7.84 -11.50
CA ILE A 137 4.80 7.21 -10.77
C ILE A 137 5.67 8.33 -10.22
N SER A 138 6.09 8.23 -8.95
CA SER A 138 7.04 9.18 -8.36
C SER A 138 8.22 9.38 -9.32
N HIS A 139 8.42 10.63 -9.75
CA HIS A 139 9.48 11.08 -10.66
C HIS A 139 9.29 10.82 -12.18
N ARG A 140 8.12 10.33 -12.64
CA ARG A 140 7.75 10.34 -14.07
C ARG A 140 6.76 11.45 -14.37
N ILE A 141 7.00 12.17 -15.46
CA ILE A 141 6.14 13.29 -15.92
C ILE A 141 4.80 12.76 -16.47
N ASP A 142 4.77 11.52 -16.95
CA ASP A 142 3.57 10.92 -17.54
C ASP A 142 2.61 10.39 -16.47
N ALA A 143 1.56 11.16 -16.17
CA ALA A 143 0.42 10.70 -15.41
C ALA A 143 -0.43 9.73 -16.24
N LYS A 144 -0.84 8.60 -15.65
CA LYS A 144 -1.64 7.55 -16.29
C LYS A 144 -2.99 7.40 -15.59
N SER A 145 -4.06 7.05 -16.30
CA SER A 145 -5.32 6.68 -15.62
C SER A 145 -5.20 5.33 -14.91
N TYR A 146 -6.08 5.04 -13.94
CA TYR A 146 -6.19 3.69 -13.35
C TYR A 146 -6.42 2.60 -14.40
N THR A 147 -7.22 2.90 -15.44
CA THR A 147 -7.47 1.98 -16.56
C THR A 147 -6.20 1.70 -17.35
N SER A 148 -5.36 2.71 -17.58
CA SER A 148 -4.06 2.57 -18.26
C SER A 148 -3.02 1.90 -17.38
N LEU A 149 -3.08 2.04 -16.06
CA LEU A 149 -2.23 1.26 -15.15
C LEU A 149 -2.69 -0.20 -15.10
N HIS A 150 -3.99 -0.46 -15.13
CA HIS A 150 -4.55 -1.81 -15.14
C HIS A 150 -4.00 -2.65 -16.32
N THR A 151 -3.82 -2.05 -17.51
CA THR A 151 -3.23 -2.76 -18.66
C THR A 151 -1.76 -3.13 -18.44
N LEU A 152 -1.05 -2.42 -17.56
CA LEU A 152 0.36 -2.64 -17.22
C LEU A 152 0.55 -3.43 -15.91
N VAL A 153 -0.53 -3.87 -15.27
CA VAL A 153 -0.46 -4.58 -13.97
C VAL A 153 0.41 -5.82 -14.06
N LYS A 154 0.38 -6.57 -15.16
CA LYS A 154 1.20 -7.77 -15.32
C LYS A 154 2.70 -7.48 -15.29
N ASP A 155 3.12 -6.36 -15.88
CA ASP A 155 4.53 -5.98 -15.93
C ASP A 155 4.99 -5.33 -14.61
N MET A 156 4.11 -4.56 -13.99
CA MET A 156 4.43 -3.77 -12.79
C MET A 156 4.27 -4.56 -11.49
N PHE A 157 3.34 -5.52 -11.48
CA PHE A 157 3.01 -6.42 -10.40
C PHE A 157 2.97 -7.86 -10.94
N PRO A 158 4.14 -8.45 -11.30
CA PRO A 158 4.19 -9.80 -11.86
C PRO A 158 3.63 -10.85 -10.88
N PRO A 159 3.11 -11.99 -11.37
CA PRO A 159 2.57 -13.03 -10.50
C PRO A 159 3.62 -13.49 -9.48
N THR A 160 3.27 -13.43 -8.19
CA THR A 160 4.16 -13.79 -7.07
C THR A 160 4.57 -15.26 -7.09
N SER A 161 3.80 -16.14 -7.74
CA SER A 161 4.13 -17.55 -7.93
C SER A 161 5.39 -17.79 -8.78
N LEU A 162 5.84 -16.81 -9.57
CA LEU A 162 7.12 -16.90 -10.29
C LEU A 162 8.32 -16.65 -9.37
N VAL A 163 8.12 -16.02 -8.22
CA VAL A 163 9.18 -15.75 -7.26
C VAL A 163 9.25 -16.94 -6.33
N GLU A 164 10.05 -17.95 -6.68
CA GLU A 164 10.36 -19.04 -5.76
C GLU A 164 10.83 -18.46 -4.42
N GLN A 165 10.25 -18.92 -3.31
CA GLN A 165 10.74 -18.57 -1.99
C GLN A 165 12.16 -19.12 -1.87
N VAL A 166 13.15 -18.22 -1.79
CA VAL A 166 14.57 -18.60 -1.74
C VAL A 166 14.81 -19.60 -0.62
N ASP A 167 14.17 -19.40 0.53
CA ASP A 167 14.32 -20.25 1.71
C ASP A 167 13.66 -21.64 1.54
N PHE A 168 12.48 -21.69 0.92
CA PHE A 168 11.66 -22.90 0.78
C PHE A 168 11.41 -23.24 -0.70
N ASN A 169 12.48 -23.49 -1.43
CA ASN A 169 12.42 -24.05 -2.78
C ASN A 169 13.06 -25.44 -2.82
N SER A 170 12.80 -26.18 -3.92
CA SER A 170 13.35 -27.52 -4.12
C SER A 170 14.88 -27.53 -4.00
N TRP A 171 15.56 -26.48 -4.46
CA TRP A 171 17.02 -26.38 -4.35
C TRP A 171 17.49 -26.32 -2.90
N ASN A 172 16.90 -25.47 -2.06
CA ASN A 172 17.23 -25.38 -0.64
C ASN A 172 16.82 -26.63 0.16
N TYR A 173 15.79 -27.36 -0.26
CA TYR A 173 15.43 -28.64 0.35
C TYR A 173 16.48 -29.73 0.05
N TRP A 174 17.00 -29.78 -1.17
CA TRP A 174 17.94 -30.82 -1.61
C TRP A 174 19.42 -30.46 -1.42
N ARG A 175 19.78 -29.19 -1.18
CA ARG A 175 21.18 -28.81 -0.98
C ARG A 175 21.73 -29.44 0.30
N MET A 176 22.91 -30.04 0.17
CA MET A 176 23.64 -30.58 1.31
C MET A 176 24.13 -29.42 2.20
N PRO A 177 24.01 -29.53 3.53
CA PRO A 177 24.61 -28.54 4.43
C PRO A 177 26.12 -28.50 4.22
N PHE A 178 26.70 -27.30 4.27
CA PHE A 178 28.15 -27.17 4.20
C PHE A 178 28.77 -27.77 5.46
N SER A 179 29.88 -28.48 5.30
CA SER A 179 30.66 -28.98 6.43
C SER A 179 31.09 -27.81 7.31
N ASP A 180 30.90 -27.95 8.61
CA ASP A 180 31.43 -26.99 9.59
C ASP A 180 32.94 -26.89 9.38
N VAL A 181 33.43 -25.67 9.17
CA VAL A 181 34.86 -25.40 9.08
C VAL A 181 35.35 -25.24 10.52
N ASP A 182 36.14 -26.22 10.99
CA ASP A 182 36.89 -26.15 12.24
C ASP A 182 37.85 -24.95 12.30
#